data_AF-A0A258UBD3-F1
#
_entry.id   AF-A0A258UBD3-F1
#
_cell.length_a   1.000
_cell.length_b   1.000
_cell.length_c   1.000
_cell.angle_alpha   90.00
_cell.angle_beta   90.00
_cell.angle_gamma   90.00
#
_symmetry.space_group_name_H-M   'P 1'
#
loop_
_entity.id
_entity.type
_entity.pdbx_description
1 polymer ?
#
loop_
_entity_poly.entity_id
_entity_poly.type
_entity_poly.pdbx_seq_one_letter_code
_entity_poly.pdbx_strand_id
1 'polypeptide(L)'
;MSFIDESILNKIDDKWIEIEIDKSSSNRITSVDKIIEILNCTDKDQKWLLNKLFASDKTRHYQHLSYLSLRHEINYFQLSFVSKPFSFIFLIKELDSLFVVWETYSTKEATYIWNMGVIDEEVFQNELTKYFEIILYLRNNNKLKYKKHNSPGFYCIEHNYQLPENGFEKWKTEFQSIFSKSI
;
A
#
# COMPACT_ATOMS: atom_id res chain seq x y z
N MET A 1 -33.85 7.64 26.11
CA MET A 1 -32.89 8.34 25.23
C MET A 1 -32.03 7.26 24.60
N SER A 2 -32.27 6.92 23.32
CA SER A 2 -31.47 5.89 22.65
C SER A 2 -30.11 6.48 22.31
N PHE A 3 -29.06 5.98 22.95
CA PHE A 3 -27.71 6.27 22.53
C PHE A 3 -27.52 5.71 21.11
N ILE A 4 -27.03 6.54 20.20
CA ILE A 4 -26.58 6.08 18.90
C ILE A 4 -25.47 5.07 19.16
N ASP A 5 -25.61 3.87 18.63
CA ASP A 5 -24.61 2.81 18.76
C ASP A 5 -23.27 3.30 18.17
N GLU A 6 -22.23 3.24 18.99
CA GLU A 6 -20.86 3.60 18.63
C GLU A 6 -20.36 2.84 17.39
N SER A 7 -20.90 1.64 17.13
CA SER A 7 -20.63 0.87 15.92
C SER A 7 -21.13 1.54 14.64
N ILE A 8 -22.24 2.31 14.72
CA ILE A 8 -22.82 3.04 13.58
C ILE A 8 -21.98 4.28 13.29
N LEU A 9 -21.55 5.01 14.33
CA LEU A 9 -20.67 6.17 14.19
C LEU A 9 -19.34 5.79 13.55
N ASN A 10 -18.73 4.70 14.01
CA ASN A 10 -17.48 4.21 13.41
C ASN A 10 -17.61 3.86 11.92
N LYS A 11 -18.74 3.26 11.50
CA LYS A 11 -18.99 2.95 10.07
C LYS A 11 -19.18 4.20 9.21
N ILE A 12 -19.79 5.24 9.76
CA ILE A 12 -19.96 6.54 9.06
C ILE A 12 -18.60 7.20 8.88
N ASP A 13 -17.76 7.22 9.92
CA ASP A 13 -16.41 7.78 9.88
C ASP A 13 -15.51 7.05 8.88
N ASP A 14 -15.55 5.72 8.85
CA ASP A 14 -14.77 4.91 7.90
C ASP A 14 -15.13 5.23 6.44
N LYS A 15 -16.44 5.28 6.15
CA LYS A 15 -16.94 5.58 4.80
C LYS A 15 -16.58 7.01 4.39
N TRP A 16 -16.58 7.95 5.34
CA TRP A 16 -16.16 9.32 5.09
C TRP A 16 -14.67 9.41 4.75
N ILE A 17 -13.81 8.69 5.47
CA ILE A 17 -12.37 8.61 5.16
C ILE A 17 -12.15 8.05 3.75
N GLU A 18 -12.80 6.93 3.40
CA GLU A 18 -12.68 6.35 2.06
C GLU A 18 -13.14 7.32 0.96
N ILE A 19 -14.23 8.07 1.18
CA ILE A 19 -14.71 9.10 0.25
C ILE A 19 -13.67 10.21 0.07
N GLU A 20 -13.06 10.66 1.15
CA GLU A 20 -12.10 11.77 1.09
C GLU A 20 -10.77 11.35 0.47
N ILE A 21 -10.35 10.12 0.73
CA ILE A 21 -9.24 9.49 0.00
C ILE A 21 -9.59 9.38 -1.48
N ASP A 22 -10.79 8.93 -1.83
CA ASP A 22 -11.20 8.77 -3.22
C ASP A 22 -11.21 10.10 -3.99
N LYS A 23 -11.70 11.18 -3.37
CA LYS A 23 -11.65 12.53 -3.95
C LYS A 23 -10.22 13.05 -4.14
N SER A 24 -9.38 12.90 -3.12
CA SER A 24 -8.01 13.45 -3.10
C SER A 24 -7.03 12.69 -3.99
N SER A 25 -7.22 11.38 -4.14
CA SER A 25 -6.32 10.48 -4.89
C SER A 25 -6.89 9.98 -6.22
N SER A 26 -8.03 10.55 -6.68
CA SER A 26 -8.61 10.25 -8.00
C SER A 26 -7.58 10.53 -9.10
N ASN A 27 -6.88 9.49 -9.54
CA ASN A 27 -5.75 9.49 -10.50
C ASN A 27 -4.43 10.11 -10.00
N ARG A 28 -4.22 10.22 -8.69
CA ARG A 28 -2.94 10.69 -8.13
C ARG A 28 -2.54 9.86 -6.92
N ILE A 29 -1.24 9.71 -6.73
CA ILE A 29 -0.70 9.14 -5.50
C ILE A 29 -0.65 10.27 -4.47
N THR A 30 -1.15 9.99 -3.27
CA THR A 30 -1.34 10.98 -2.19
C THR A 30 -0.74 10.44 -0.90
N SER A 31 0.09 11.23 -0.22
CA SER A 31 0.67 10.83 1.07
C SER A 31 -0.35 10.84 2.21
N VAL A 32 -0.08 10.08 3.26
CA VAL A 32 -0.85 10.09 4.52
C VAL A 32 -1.01 11.52 5.06
N ASP A 33 0.06 12.30 5.12
CA ASP A 33 0.03 13.61 5.76
C ASP A 33 -0.95 14.55 5.06
N LYS A 34 -0.97 14.52 3.72
CA LYS A 34 -1.93 15.32 2.94
C LYS A 34 -3.38 14.88 3.20
N ILE A 35 -3.63 13.60 3.44
CA ILE A 35 -4.96 13.12 3.83
C ILE A 35 -5.29 13.63 5.24
N ILE A 36 -4.37 13.57 6.20
CA ILE A 36 -4.59 14.07 7.56
C ILE A 36 -4.91 15.57 7.54
N GLU A 37 -4.19 16.35 6.74
CA GLU A 37 -4.47 17.77 6.50
C GLU A 37 -5.88 17.98 5.95
N ILE A 38 -6.29 17.23 4.93
CA ILE A 38 -7.64 17.33 4.34
C ILE A 38 -8.72 16.98 5.35
N LEU A 39 -8.47 15.98 6.21
CA LEU A 39 -9.40 15.59 7.27
C LEU A 39 -9.50 16.65 8.39
N ASN A 40 -8.67 17.71 8.37
CA ASN A 40 -8.64 18.80 9.36
C ASN A 40 -8.58 18.29 10.80
N CYS A 41 -7.84 17.21 11.02
CA CYS A 41 -7.80 16.54 12.32
C CYS A 41 -6.51 16.91 13.06
N THR A 42 -6.57 17.91 13.94
CA THR A 42 -5.42 18.39 14.73
C THR A 42 -4.88 17.36 15.73
N ASP A 43 -5.72 16.42 16.14
CA ASP A 43 -5.40 15.45 17.20
C ASP A 43 -5.14 14.04 16.64
N LYS A 44 -5.02 13.90 15.32
CA LYS A 44 -4.90 12.60 14.64
C LYS A 44 -3.61 12.56 13.82
N ASP A 45 -2.84 11.49 14.02
CA ASP A 45 -1.56 11.26 13.37
C ASP A 45 -1.63 10.10 12.36
N GLN A 46 -0.51 9.84 11.68
CA GLN A 46 -0.38 8.72 10.75
C GLN A 46 -0.75 7.39 11.42
N LYS A 47 -0.36 7.19 12.68
CA LYS A 47 -0.65 5.97 13.43
C LYS A 47 -2.15 5.80 13.64
N TRP A 48 -2.87 6.86 13.98
CA TRP A 48 -4.32 6.86 14.09
C TRP A 48 -4.98 6.47 12.77
N LEU A 49 -4.58 7.09 11.66
CA LEU A 49 -5.18 6.80 10.35
C LEU A 49 -4.90 5.35 9.94
N LEU A 50 -3.68 4.86 10.15
CA LEU A 50 -3.32 3.47 9.84
C LEU A 50 -4.06 2.48 10.73
N ASN A 51 -4.22 2.76 12.03
CA ASN A 51 -5.01 1.90 12.90
C ASN A 51 -6.49 1.85 12.49
N LYS A 52 -7.03 2.97 11.98
CA LYS A 52 -8.41 3.04 11.47
C LYS A 52 -8.59 2.25 10.17
N LEU A 53 -7.63 2.36 9.25
CA LEU A 53 -7.65 1.67 7.96
C LEU A 53 -7.30 0.18 8.10
N PHE A 54 -6.31 -0.15 8.93
CA PHE A 54 -5.85 -1.52 9.17
C PHE A 54 -6.59 -2.20 10.32
N ALA A 55 -7.86 -1.92 10.57
CA ALA A 55 -8.58 -2.67 11.61
C ALA A 55 -8.81 -4.13 11.16
N SER A 56 -8.53 -5.09 12.06
CA SER A 56 -8.48 -6.54 11.78
C SER A 56 -9.81 -7.16 11.33
N ASP A 57 -10.92 -6.48 11.58
CA ASP A 57 -12.28 -6.87 11.18
C ASP A 57 -12.64 -6.43 9.75
N LYS A 58 -11.83 -5.59 9.09
CA LYS A 58 -12.17 -4.94 7.82
C LYS A 58 -11.44 -5.48 6.59
N THR A 59 -10.24 -6.04 6.74
CA THR A 59 -9.41 -6.38 5.57
C THR A 59 -8.88 -7.80 5.61
N ARG A 60 -9.09 -8.55 4.52
CA ARG A 60 -8.41 -9.84 4.28
C ARG A 60 -6.88 -9.68 4.18
N HIS A 61 -6.43 -8.45 3.96
CA HIS A 61 -5.04 -8.04 3.82
C HIS A 61 -4.46 -7.44 5.10
N TYR A 62 -5.17 -7.47 6.22
CA TYR A 62 -4.72 -6.86 7.48
C TYR A 62 -3.29 -7.27 7.83
N GLN A 63 -2.98 -8.56 7.75
CA GLN A 63 -1.66 -9.09 8.06
C GLN A 63 -0.59 -8.61 7.08
N HIS A 64 -0.94 -8.49 5.79
CA HIS A 64 -0.03 -8.03 4.73
C HIS A 64 0.30 -6.54 4.94
N LEU A 65 -0.74 -5.70 5.08
CA LEU A 65 -0.62 -4.28 5.33
C LEU A 65 0.10 -3.97 6.64
N SER A 66 -0.20 -4.72 7.72
CA SER A 66 0.50 -4.59 9.00
C SER A 66 1.98 -4.91 8.85
N TYR A 67 2.32 -6.03 8.20
CA TYR A 67 3.71 -6.42 7.99
C TYR A 67 4.47 -5.42 7.12
N LEU A 68 3.87 -4.93 6.03
CA LEU A 68 4.47 -3.92 5.17
C LEU A 68 4.65 -2.58 5.88
N SER A 69 3.68 -2.17 6.71
CA SER A 69 3.77 -0.92 7.47
C SER A 69 4.93 -0.91 8.46
N LEU A 70 5.23 -2.06 9.09
CA LEU A 70 6.37 -2.21 10.00
C LEU A 70 7.72 -2.16 9.29
N ARG A 71 7.74 -2.45 7.98
CA ARG A 71 8.95 -2.44 7.14
C ARG A 71 9.10 -1.16 6.31
N HIS A 72 8.16 -0.24 6.45
CA HIS A 72 8.12 0.94 5.62
C HIS A 72 9.18 1.96 6.06
N GLU A 73 10.02 2.36 5.11
CA GLU A 73 11.08 3.36 5.31
C GLU A 73 10.56 4.79 5.29
N ILE A 74 9.94 5.18 6.40
CA ILE A 74 9.31 6.51 6.55
C ILE A 74 10.28 7.68 6.39
N ASN A 75 11.57 7.47 6.67
CA ASN A 75 12.60 8.50 6.55
C ASN A 75 12.88 8.90 5.09
N TYR A 76 12.60 8.00 4.14
CA TYR A 76 12.83 8.22 2.71
C TYR A 76 11.55 8.58 1.96
N PHE A 77 10.43 7.99 2.35
CA PHE A 77 9.16 8.18 1.67
C PHE A 77 8.00 8.13 2.65
N GLN A 78 7.11 9.11 2.56
CA GLN A 78 5.85 9.06 3.30
C GLN A 78 4.93 8.01 2.69
N LEU A 79 4.33 7.18 3.56
CA LEU A 79 3.33 6.22 3.15
C LEU A 79 2.26 6.91 2.30
N SER A 80 1.98 6.33 1.15
CA SER A 80 1.08 6.94 0.18
C SER A 80 0.03 5.96 -0.32
N PHE A 81 -1.04 6.51 -0.86
CA PHE A 81 -2.18 5.75 -1.32
C PHE A 81 -2.59 6.17 -2.72
N VAL A 82 -3.37 5.29 -3.32
CA VAL A 82 -4.06 5.56 -4.56
C VAL A 82 -5.46 4.96 -4.49
N SER A 83 -6.49 5.72 -4.88
CA SER A 83 -7.88 5.22 -4.91
C SER A 83 -8.13 4.33 -6.13
N LYS A 84 -9.22 3.56 -6.12
CA LYS A 84 -9.75 2.80 -7.28
C LYS A 84 -8.70 1.95 -8.06
N PRO A 85 -8.42 0.70 -7.62
CA PRO A 85 -8.79 0.16 -6.31
C PRO A 85 -7.98 0.83 -5.21
N PHE A 86 -8.57 1.03 -4.04
CA PHE A 86 -7.85 1.61 -2.91
C PHE A 86 -6.63 0.74 -2.58
N SER A 87 -5.45 1.34 -2.56
CA SER A 87 -4.18 0.63 -2.45
C SER A 87 -3.15 1.49 -1.74
N PHE A 88 -2.13 0.82 -1.19
CA PHE A 88 -1.02 1.38 -0.45
C PHE A 88 0.26 1.25 -1.26
N ILE A 89 1.13 2.23 -1.14
CA ILE A 89 2.46 2.24 -1.73
C ILE A 89 3.46 2.38 -0.59
N PHE A 90 4.24 1.33 -0.38
CA PHE A 90 5.30 1.28 0.62
C PHE A 90 6.65 1.39 -0.08
N LEU A 91 7.59 2.04 0.59
CA LEU A 91 9.01 1.92 0.29
C LEU A 91 9.67 1.03 1.35
N ILE A 92 10.46 0.06 0.93
CA ILE A 92 11.18 -0.85 1.82
C ILE A 92 12.65 -0.84 1.42
N LYS A 93 13.53 -0.74 2.42
CA LYS A 93 14.97 -0.91 2.24
C LYS A 93 15.36 -2.31 2.67
N GLU A 94 16.16 -2.97 1.84
CA GLU A 94 16.88 -4.18 2.22
C GLU A 94 18.33 -4.04 1.77
N LEU A 95 19.26 -4.14 2.73
CA LEU A 95 20.65 -3.76 2.54
C LEU A 95 20.73 -2.33 1.98
N ASP A 96 21.38 -2.14 0.83
CA ASP A 96 21.51 -0.85 0.16
C ASP A 96 20.47 -0.64 -0.95
N SER A 97 19.61 -1.64 -1.23
CA SER A 97 18.60 -1.56 -2.28
C SER A 97 17.25 -1.09 -1.74
N LEU A 98 16.57 -0.27 -2.54
CA LEU A 98 15.22 0.21 -2.26
C LEU A 98 14.19 -0.52 -3.12
N PHE A 99 13.03 -0.78 -2.54
CA PHE A 99 11.93 -1.48 -3.19
C PHE A 99 10.65 -0.68 -3.06
N VAL A 100 9.97 -0.44 -4.19
CA VAL A 100 8.60 0.08 -4.21
C VAL A 100 7.66 -1.11 -4.14
N VAL A 101 6.74 -1.11 -3.18
CA VAL A 101 5.73 -2.15 -2.99
C VAL A 101 4.35 -1.54 -3.12
N TRP A 102 3.56 -2.04 -4.08
CA TRP A 102 2.16 -1.65 -4.27
C TRP A 102 1.24 -2.80 -3.85
N GLU A 103 0.41 -2.52 -2.84
CA GLU A 103 -0.47 -3.49 -2.18
C GLU A 103 -1.92 -3.00 -2.19
N THR A 104 -2.85 -3.80 -2.69
CA THR A 104 -4.26 -3.42 -2.73
C THR A 104 -4.98 -3.66 -1.41
N TYR A 105 -5.85 -2.74 -1.02
CA TYR A 105 -6.57 -2.80 0.26
C TYR A 105 -7.79 -3.75 0.26
N SER A 106 -8.56 -3.78 -0.82
CA SER A 106 -9.92 -4.37 -0.81
C SER A 106 -10.23 -5.40 -1.91
N THR A 107 -9.34 -5.60 -2.87
CA THR A 107 -9.56 -6.54 -3.98
C THR A 107 -8.69 -7.80 -3.81
N LYS A 108 -9.08 -8.91 -4.45
CA LYS A 108 -8.34 -10.19 -4.47
C LYS A 108 -7.07 -10.09 -5.33
N GLU A 109 -6.27 -9.07 -5.13
CA GLU A 109 -5.10 -8.83 -5.97
C GLU A 109 -3.81 -9.30 -5.30
N ALA A 110 -2.77 -9.21 -6.12
CA ALA A 110 -1.39 -9.52 -5.81
C ALA A 110 -0.67 -8.32 -5.19
N THR A 111 0.43 -8.59 -4.48
CA THR A 111 1.43 -7.57 -4.17
C THR A 111 2.37 -7.38 -5.35
N TYR A 112 2.56 -6.14 -5.77
CA TYR A 112 3.50 -5.77 -6.84
C TYR A 112 4.74 -5.14 -6.22
N ILE A 113 5.92 -5.55 -6.67
CA ILE A 113 7.19 -5.14 -6.06
C ILE A 113 8.16 -4.79 -7.19
N TRP A 114 8.83 -3.65 -7.05
CA TRP A 114 9.89 -3.24 -7.95
C TRP A 114 11.17 -2.99 -7.16
N ASN A 115 12.24 -3.69 -7.53
CA ASN A 115 13.59 -3.41 -7.05
C ASN A 115 14.14 -2.18 -7.80
N MET A 116 14.40 -1.10 -7.07
CA MET A 116 14.99 0.11 -7.61
C MET A 116 16.52 0.06 -7.63
N GLY A 117 17.13 -0.94 -6.98
CA GLY A 117 18.57 -1.05 -6.77
C GLY A 117 19.09 -0.06 -5.74
N VAL A 118 20.41 0.13 -5.76
CA VAL A 118 21.09 1.18 -4.99
C VAL A 118 20.88 2.50 -5.71
N ILE A 119 20.33 3.47 -4.99
CA ILE A 119 19.94 4.77 -5.54
C ILE A 119 20.56 5.89 -4.71
N ASP A 120 21.19 6.84 -5.39
CA ASP A 120 21.68 8.07 -4.79
C ASP A 120 20.51 8.99 -4.41
N GLU A 121 20.66 9.70 -3.30
CA GLU A 121 19.61 10.60 -2.76
C GLU A 121 19.20 11.68 -3.77
N GLU A 122 20.13 12.18 -4.57
CA GLU A 122 19.88 13.21 -5.59
C GLU A 122 18.91 12.76 -6.69
N VAL A 123 18.91 11.47 -7.04
CA VAL A 123 18.06 10.92 -8.12
C VAL A 123 16.84 10.16 -7.60
N PHE A 124 16.78 9.93 -6.29
CA PHE A 124 15.73 9.13 -5.64
C PHE A 124 14.31 9.57 -6.02
N GLN A 125 14.00 10.86 -5.94
CA GLN A 125 12.66 11.38 -6.25
C GLN A 125 12.28 11.17 -7.72
N ASN A 126 13.26 11.30 -8.62
CA ASN A 126 13.04 11.08 -10.05
C ASN A 126 12.78 9.60 -10.35
N GLU A 127 13.54 8.69 -9.74
CA GLU A 127 13.32 7.26 -9.88
C GLU A 127 11.98 6.83 -9.28
N LEU A 128 11.64 7.31 -8.08
CA LEU A 128 10.36 7.02 -7.43
C LEU A 128 9.17 7.46 -8.30
N THR A 129 9.26 8.61 -8.94
CA THR A 129 8.22 9.14 -9.84
C THR A 129 7.94 8.19 -11.01
N LYS A 130 8.95 7.51 -11.56
CA LYS A 130 8.74 6.52 -12.64
C LYS A 130 7.86 5.35 -12.18
N TYR A 131 8.06 4.88 -10.95
CA TYR A 131 7.23 3.80 -10.39
C TYR A 131 5.79 4.27 -10.12
N PHE A 132 5.60 5.53 -9.75
CA PHE A 132 4.27 6.11 -9.61
C PHE A 132 3.52 6.14 -10.95
N GLU A 133 4.18 6.56 -12.02
CA GLU A 133 3.61 6.50 -13.36
C GLU A 133 3.26 5.08 -13.78
N ILE A 134 4.12 4.10 -13.48
CA ILE A 134 3.83 2.68 -13.70
C ILE A 134 2.57 2.26 -12.92
N ILE A 135 2.48 2.56 -11.62
CA ILE A 135 1.31 2.19 -10.79
C ILE A 135 0.03 2.80 -11.37
N LEU A 136 0.06 4.09 -11.74
CA LEU A 136 -1.08 4.76 -12.37
C LEU A 136 -1.45 4.12 -13.72
N TYR A 137 -0.46 3.73 -14.52
CA TYR A 137 -0.68 2.99 -15.77
C TYR A 137 -1.34 1.62 -15.52
N LEU A 138 -0.89 0.87 -14.51
CA LEU A 138 -1.43 -0.46 -14.17
C LEU A 138 -2.88 -0.39 -13.71
N ARG A 139 -3.26 0.66 -12.96
CA ARG A 139 -4.63 0.89 -12.53
C ARG A 139 -5.63 0.98 -13.69
N ASN A 140 -5.19 1.47 -14.85
CA ASN A 140 -6.00 1.61 -16.06
C ASN A 140 -6.14 0.30 -16.86
N ASN A 141 -6.38 -0.83 -16.16
CA ASN A 141 -6.57 -2.17 -16.74
C ASN A 141 -5.38 -2.73 -17.53
N ASN A 142 -4.15 -2.29 -17.22
CA ASN A 142 -2.93 -2.75 -17.90
C ASN A 142 -2.12 -3.80 -17.13
N LYS A 143 -2.58 -4.22 -15.94
CA LYS A 143 -1.92 -5.24 -15.08
C LYS A 143 -1.49 -6.49 -15.84
N LEU A 144 -2.41 -7.11 -16.61
CA LEU A 144 -2.12 -8.34 -17.36
C LEU A 144 -1.08 -8.13 -18.46
N LYS A 145 -1.09 -6.98 -19.14
CA LYS A 145 -0.11 -6.66 -20.19
C LYS A 145 1.28 -6.46 -19.59
N TYR A 146 1.36 -5.75 -18.48
CA TYR A 146 2.62 -5.48 -17.80
C TYR A 146 3.25 -6.74 -17.20
N LYS A 147 2.45 -7.61 -16.55
CA LYS A 147 2.95 -8.90 -16.01
C LYS A 147 3.60 -9.78 -17.09
N LYS A 148 3.07 -9.76 -18.32
CA LYS A 148 3.64 -10.52 -19.46
C LYS A 148 4.97 -9.96 -19.95
N HIS A 149 5.26 -8.69 -19.69
CA HIS A 149 6.48 -8.02 -20.15
C HIS A 149 7.73 -8.49 -19.40
N ASN A 150 7.55 -9.15 -18.24
CA ASN A 150 8.61 -9.72 -17.39
C ASN A 150 9.82 -8.79 -17.22
N SER A 151 9.55 -7.54 -16.82
CA SER A 151 10.59 -6.53 -16.62
C SER A 151 11.59 -6.96 -15.53
N PRO A 152 12.90 -6.75 -15.72
CA PRO A 152 13.88 -7.00 -14.67
C PRO A 152 13.55 -6.24 -13.38
N GLY A 153 13.75 -6.88 -12.23
CA GLY A 153 13.48 -6.29 -10.92
C GLY A 153 12.00 -6.14 -10.56
N PHE A 154 11.07 -6.56 -11.44
CA PHE A 154 9.65 -6.61 -11.13
C PHE A 154 9.24 -8.00 -10.59
N TYR A 155 8.47 -8.01 -9.51
CA TYR A 155 7.91 -9.19 -8.90
C TYR A 155 6.42 -8.99 -8.61
N CYS A 156 5.67 -10.09 -8.67
CA CYS A 156 4.23 -10.09 -8.41
C CYS A 156 3.87 -11.34 -7.61
N ILE A 157 3.35 -11.16 -6.40
CA ILE A 157 2.95 -12.26 -5.51
C ILE A 157 1.43 -12.38 -5.54
N GLU A 158 0.91 -13.42 -6.19
CA GLU A 158 -0.54 -13.66 -6.23
C GLU A 158 -1.03 -14.25 -4.90
N HIS A 159 -2.05 -13.63 -4.30
CA HIS A 159 -2.57 -14.08 -3.01
C HIS A 159 -3.45 -15.31 -3.17
N ASN A 160 -3.18 -16.37 -2.39
CA ASN A 160 -4.03 -17.55 -2.34
C ASN A 160 -4.98 -17.50 -1.15
N TYR A 161 -6.25 -17.14 -1.41
CA TYR A 161 -7.30 -17.06 -0.38
C TYR A 161 -8.06 -18.37 -0.15
N GLN A 162 -7.67 -19.47 -0.79
CA GLN A 162 -8.33 -20.77 -0.61
C GLN A 162 -7.85 -21.50 0.65
N LEU A 163 -6.78 -21.03 1.29
CA LEU A 163 -6.21 -21.61 2.51
C LEU A 163 -6.12 -20.52 3.61
N PRO A 164 -7.16 -20.38 4.46
CA PRO A 164 -7.26 -19.29 5.44
C PRO A 164 -6.09 -19.18 6.43
N GLU A 165 -5.49 -20.31 6.83
CA GLU A 165 -4.43 -20.31 7.87
C GLU A 165 -3.01 -20.14 7.30
N ASN A 166 -2.77 -20.42 6.01
CA ASN A 166 -1.42 -20.44 5.42
C ASN A 166 -1.20 -19.41 4.30
N GLY A 167 -2.23 -18.65 3.89
CA GLY A 167 -2.12 -17.68 2.80
C GLY A 167 -1.11 -16.56 3.08
N PHE A 168 -1.16 -15.98 4.29
CA PHE A 168 -0.24 -14.92 4.71
C PHE A 168 1.20 -15.43 4.92
N GLU A 169 1.40 -16.57 5.59
CA GLU A 169 2.75 -17.11 5.80
C GLU A 169 3.43 -17.50 4.48
N LYS A 170 2.65 -18.05 3.52
CA LYS A 170 3.14 -18.30 2.17
C LYS A 170 3.52 -16.99 1.47
N TRP A 171 2.63 -16.01 1.50
CA TRP A 171 2.90 -14.67 0.94
C TRP A 171 4.17 -14.07 1.54
N LYS A 172 4.30 -14.09 2.87
CA LYS A 172 5.43 -13.53 3.60
C LYS A 172 6.74 -14.24 3.25
N THR A 173 6.71 -15.56 3.14
CA THR A 173 7.86 -16.36 2.70
C THR A 173 8.27 -15.98 1.28
N GLU A 174 7.32 -15.87 0.36
CA GLU A 174 7.58 -15.47 -1.02
C GLU A 174 8.12 -14.04 -1.10
N PHE A 175 7.52 -13.12 -0.35
CA PHE A 175 7.95 -11.73 -0.20
C PHE A 175 9.38 -11.62 0.30
N GLN A 176 9.72 -12.35 1.37
CA GLN A 176 11.09 -12.37 1.89
C GLN A 176 12.09 -12.97 0.90
N SER A 177 11.67 -13.96 0.10
CA SER A 177 12.55 -14.59 -0.90
C SER A 177 13.01 -13.62 -2.00
N ILE A 178 12.23 -12.57 -2.29
CA ILE A 178 12.56 -11.58 -3.32
C ILE A 178 13.85 -10.83 -2.96
N PHE A 179 14.01 -10.52 -1.67
CA PHE A 179 15.18 -9.80 -1.19
C PHE A 179 16.44 -10.68 -1.20
N SER A 180 16.31 -11.98 -0.92
CA SER A 180 17.43 -12.92 -1.02
C SER A 180 17.91 -13.21 -2.45
N LYS A 181 17.07 -12.94 -3.46
CA LYS A 181 17.39 -13.12 -4.89
C LYS A 181 18.05 -11.89 -5.52
N SER A 182 18.15 -10.80 -4.77
CA SER A 182 18.68 -9.51 -5.25
C SER A 182 20.15 -9.30 -4.86
N ILE A 183 20.82 -10.36 -4.39
CA ILE A 183 22.26 -10.43 -4.09
C ILE A 183 22.97 -11.19 -5.20
#